data_AF-A0A5C6Z1Z8-F1
#
_entry.id   AF-A0A5C6Z1Z8-F1
#
_cell.length_a   1.000
_cell.length_b   1.000
_cell.length_c   1.000
_cell.angle_alpha   90.00
_cell.angle_beta   90.00
_cell.angle_gamma   90.00
#
_symmetry.space_group_name_H-M   'P 1'
#
loop_
_entity.id
_entity.type
_entity.pdbx_description
1 polymer ?
#
loop_
_entity_poly.entity_id
_entity_poly.type
_entity_poly.pdbx_seq_one_letter_code
_entity_poly.pdbx_strand_id
1 'polypeptide(L)'
;MKLTKLIFLFALTIATVSCSKNDDDNNAPDPYKLTTANFVDTYSMNFLELKVVETVTFNNGSTSTSSSTTRGSIFQNVNFVFNADGTFAASGLYTTVETVINPDGSTVTNDPVIRNAAEEIGAGTYILNPTSKILTVIDQDDNQVVFEITIYSETEMRLYSEMSVTSGNSTTVTTQDLRFSR
;
A
#
# COMPACT_ATOMS: atom_id res chain seq x y z
N MET A 1 -46.82 56.16 34.29
CA MET A 1 -45.41 56.39 33.85
C MET A 1 -44.58 55.22 34.36
N LYS A 2 -44.12 54.33 33.46
CA LYS A 2 -42.68 54.09 33.12
C LYS A 2 -41.89 53.54 34.33
N LEU A 3 -41.44 52.28 34.37
CA LEU A 3 -40.29 51.70 33.64
C LEU A 3 -40.32 50.16 33.87
N THR A 4 -40.70 49.32 32.90
CA THR A 4 -39.85 48.44 32.05
C THR A 4 -38.85 47.48 32.72
N LYS A 5 -39.15 46.17 32.52
CA LYS A 5 -38.34 45.05 31.98
C LYS A 5 -37.25 44.34 32.84
N LEU A 6 -37.25 43.00 32.63
CA LEU A 6 -36.21 41.98 32.78
C LEU A 6 -36.14 41.29 34.17
N ILE A 7 -36.82 40.16 34.42
CA ILE A 7 -36.63 38.75 33.99
C ILE A 7 -35.36 38.07 34.54
N PHE A 8 -35.62 37.13 35.48
CA PHE A 8 -34.99 35.82 35.81
C PHE A 8 -33.49 35.69 36.16
N LEU A 9 -33.24 35.21 37.40
CA LEU A 9 -32.28 34.16 37.81
C LEU A 9 -32.45 33.99 39.34
N PHE A 10 -32.45 32.83 40.02
CA PHE A 10 -31.78 31.55 39.84
C PHE A 10 -32.41 30.56 40.86
N ALA A 11 -32.81 29.37 40.43
CA ALA A 11 -33.09 28.25 41.33
C ALA A 11 -32.34 27.03 40.81
N LEU A 12 -31.25 26.72 41.51
CA LEU A 12 -30.41 25.55 41.34
C LEU A 12 -31.15 24.33 41.91
N THR A 13 -31.46 23.33 41.09
CA THR A 13 -31.65 21.96 41.56
C THR A 13 -31.09 20.98 40.54
N ILE A 14 -30.09 20.24 40.99
CA ILE A 14 -29.41 19.14 40.33
C ILE A 14 -30.44 18.02 40.14
N ALA A 15 -30.70 17.62 38.90
CA ALA A 15 -31.42 16.41 38.58
C ALA A 15 -30.45 15.45 37.88
N THR A 16 -30.16 14.36 38.57
CA THR A 16 -29.44 13.19 38.08
C THR A 16 -30.14 12.61 36.85
N VAL A 17 -29.57 12.80 35.67
CA VAL A 17 -29.91 11.97 34.52
C VAL A 17 -29.02 10.74 34.57
N SER A 18 -29.58 9.69 35.16
CA SER A 18 -29.33 8.32 34.74
C SER A 18 -29.30 8.28 33.21
N CYS A 19 -28.12 8.07 32.60
CA CYS A 19 -28.08 7.65 31.20
C CYS A 19 -28.65 6.23 31.13
N SER A 20 -29.97 6.19 30.99
CA SER A 20 -30.68 5.08 30.40
C SER A 20 -30.01 4.73 29.08
N LYS A 21 -29.79 3.43 28.89
CA LYS A 21 -29.63 2.83 27.58
C LYS A 21 -30.64 3.41 26.57
N ASN A 22 -30.10 3.66 25.38
CA ASN A 22 -30.73 3.85 24.08
C ASN A 22 -30.71 5.28 23.52
N ASP A 23 -30.14 5.29 22.31
CA ASP A 23 -30.20 6.26 21.23
C ASP A 23 -29.40 7.56 21.40
N ASP A 24 -28.23 7.61 20.74
CA ASP A 24 -27.91 8.74 19.86
C ASP A 24 -26.74 8.40 18.91
N ASP A 25 -27.05 8.49 17.61
CA ASP A 25 -26.18 9.04 16.56
C ASP A 25 -24.69 8.64 16.55
N ASN A 26 -24.39 7.45 16.04
CA ASN A 26 -23.16 7.28 15.26
C ASN A 26 -23.37 7.87 13.85
N ASN A 27 -23.53 9.19 13.77
CA ASN A 27 -23.29 9.98 12.57
C ASN A 27 -21.77 10.09 12.27
N ALA A 28 -20.97 9.14 12.79
CA ALA A 28 -19.64 8.91 12.26
C ALA A 28 -19.83 8.37 10.83
N PRO A 29 -19.21 8.98 9.82
CA PRO A 29 -19.19 8.40 8.49
C PRO A 29 -18.75 6.94 8.61
N ASP A 30 -19.47 6.06 7.93
CA ASP A 30 -19.08 4.66 7.83
C ASP A 30 -17.59 4.59 7.43
N PRO A 31 -16.75 3.80 8.11
CA PRO A 31 -15.31 3.79 7.81
C PRO A 31 -15.12 3.44 6.34
N TYR A 32 -14.27 4.18 5.63
CA TYR A 32 -14.09 3.98 4.20
C TYR A 32 -13.65 2.56 3.86
N LYS A 33 -14.56 1.80 3.23
CA LYS A 33 -14.40 0.35 3.01
C LYS A 33 -13.76 0.08 1.65
N LEU A 34 -12.91 -0.95 1.59
CA LEU A 34 -12.45 -1.52 0.33
C LEU A 34 -13.66 -2.15 -0.38
N THR A 35 -14.03 -1.56 -1.52
CA THR A 35 -15.03 -2.06 -2.44
C THR A 35 -14.51 -1.84 -3.85
N THR A 36 -15.06 -2.55 -4.85
CA THR A 36 -14.68 -2.33 -6.26
C THR A 36 -14.92 -0.89 -6.70
N ALA A 37 -16.04 -0.29 -6.30
CA ALA A 37 -16.37 1.10 -6.61
C ALA A 37 -15.40 2.09 -5.97
N ASN A 38 -15.05 1.88 -4.69
CA ASN A 38 -14.13 2.75 -3.98
C ASN A 38 -12.67 2.61 -4.48
N PHE A 39 -12.31 1.44 -5.02
CA PHE A 39 -10.93 1.16 -5.44
C PHE A 39 -10.54 1.84 -6.77
N VAL A 40 -11.53 2.15 -7.61
CA VAL A 40 -11.30 2.87 -8.89
C VAL A 40 -10.87 4.30 -8.58
N ASP A 41 -9.59 4.59 -8.77
CA ASP A 41 -9.00 5.88 -8.46
C ASP A 41 -7.59 6.03 -9.06
N THR A 42 -7.00 7.21 -8.87
CA THR A 42 -5.58 7.48 -9.07
C THR A 42 -4.82 7.39 -7.75
N TYR A 43 -3.77 6.59 -7.73
CA TYR A 43 -2.92 6.35 -6.57
C TYR A 43 -1.52 6.87 -6.86
N SER A 44 -1.07 7.85 -6.07
CA SER A 44 0.29 8.40 -6.17
C SER A 44 1.25 7.56 -5.35
N MET A 45 2.14 6.81 -6.00
CA MET A 45 3.17 6.02 -5.34
C MET A 45 4.19 6.94 -4.67
N ASN A 46 4.39 6.74 -3.38
CA ASN A 46 5.33 7.51 -2.56
C ASN A 46 6.38 6.63 -1.86
N PHE A 47 6.28 5.31 -2.03
CA PHE A 47 7.24 4.34 -1.55
C PHE A 47 7.27 3.12 -2.47
N LEU A 48 8.48 2.62 -2.69
CA LEU A 48 8.77 1.37 -3.41
C LEU A 48 9.98 0.72 -2.72
N GLU A 49 9.85 -0.53 -2.33
CA GLU A 49 10.97 -1.39 -1.98
C GLU A 49 10.74 -2.76 -2.62
N LEU A 50 11.74 -3.23 -3.36
CA LEU A 50 11.82 -4.58 -3.91
C LEU A 50 13.02 -5.25 -3.24
N LYS A 51 12.83 -6.40 -2.62
CA LYS A 51 13.90 -7.17 -2.03
C LYS A 51 13.90 -8.59 -2.58
N VAL A 52 15.05 -9.01 -3.07
CA VAL A 52 15.31 -10.36 -3.57
C VAL A 52 16.31 -11.01 -2.62
N VAL A 53 16.01 -12.19 -2.12
CA VAL A 53 16.90 -13.00 -1.29
C VAL A 53 17.08 -14.34 -1.98
N GLU A 54 18.31 -14.68 -2.35
CA GLU A 54 18.65 -15.99 -2.87
C GLU A 54 19.37 -16.79 -1.80
N THR A 55 18.95 -18.03 -1.58
CA THR A 55 19.64 -18.97 -0.68
C THR A 55 19.95 -20.26 -1.42
N VAL A 56 21.23 -20.56 -1.54
CA VAL A 56 21.74 -21.81 -2.12
C VAL A 56 22.06 -22.78 -0.98
N THR A 57 21.53 -23.99 -1.06
CA THR A 57 21.82 -25.08 -0.10
C THR A 57 22.77 -26.10 -0.71
N PHE A 58 23.91 -26.37 -0.07
CA PHE A 58 24.89 -27.35 -0.54
C PHE A 58 24.58 -28.75 -0.02
N ASN A 59 25.17 -29.77 -0.64
CA ASN A 59 24.96 -31.18 -0.27
C ASN A 59 25.36 -31.52 1.18
N ASN A 60 26.25 -30.72 1.79
CA ASN A 60 26.66 -30.86 3.19
C ASN A 60 25.68 -30.18 4.18
N GLY A 61 24.57 -29.62 3.69
CA GLY A 61 23.56 -28.90 4.49
C GLY A 61 23.92 -27.44 4.80
N SER A 62 25.09 -26.96 4.40
CA SER A 62 25.43 -25.53 4.56
C SER A 62 24.67 -24.68 3.55
N THR A 63 24.48 -23.40 3.87
CA THR A 63 23.81 -22.43 3.00
C THR A 63 24.71 -21.25 2.66
N SER A 64 24.45 -20.65 1.51
CA SER A 64 25.02 -19.38 1.06
C SER A 64 23.87 -18.47 0.67
N THR A 65 23.77 -17.30 1.30
CA THR A 65 22.68 -16.35 1.07
C THR A 65 23.22 -15.03 0.54
N SER A 66 22.63 -14.55 -0.53
CA SER A 66 22.81 -13.19 -1.04
C SER A 66 21.47 -12.48 -1.04
N SER A 67 21.50 -11.14 -1.08
CA SER A 67 20.27 -10.37 -1.26
C SER A 67 20.52 -9.09 -2.01
N SER A 68 19.53 -8.64 -2.78
CA SER A 68 19.48 -7.26 -3.27
C SER A 68 18.25 -6.55 -2.71
N THR A 69 18.38 -5.26 -2.47
CA THR A 69 17.26 -4.38 -2.11
C THR A 69 17.30 -3.15 -3.00
N THR A 70 16.26 -2.98 -3.80
CA THR A 70 16.04 -1.82 -4.66
C THR A 70 15.01 -0.92 -4.00
N ARG A 71 15.41 0.31 -3.69
CA ARG A 71 14.55 1.29 -3.02
C ARG A 71 14.27 2.48 -3.93
N GLY A 72 13.00 2.83 -4.04
CA GLY A 72 12.54 4.03 -4.73
C GLY A 72 12.79 5.30 -3.92
N SER A 73 13.08 6.39 -4.62
CA SER A 73 13.28 7.73 -4.10
C SER A 73 12.88 8.75 -5.17
N ILE A 74 12.55 9.98 -4.77
CA ILE A 74 12.17 11.08 -5.67
C ILE A 74 11.06 10.64 -6.65
N PHE A 75 9.82 10.59 -6.17
CA PHE A 75 8.65 10.21 -6.97
C PHE A 75 8.08 11.46 -7.65
N GLN A 76 8.24 11.57 -8.96
CA GLN A 76 7.73 12.67 -9.78
C GLN A 76 6.45 12.23 -10.50
N ASN A 77 5.31 12.50 -9.87
CA ASN A 77 3.97 12.17 -10.36
C ASN A 77 3.82 10.68 -10.71
N VAL A 78 4.33 9.80 -9.86
CA VAL A 78 4.23 8.35 -10.10
C VAL A 78 2.84 7.87 -9.78
N ASN A 79 1.98 7.81 -10.78
CA ASN A 79 0.55 7.58 -10.61
C ASN A 79 0.15 6.23 -11.19
N PHE A 80 -0.64 5.49 -10.43
CA PHE A 80 -1.32 4.28 -10.84
C PHE A 80 -2.82 4.58 -10.94
N VAL A 81 -3.37 4.49 -12.14
CA VAL A 81 -4.79 4.74 -12.40
C VAL A 81 -5.48 3.39 -12.57
N PHE A 82 -6.38 3.02 -11.65
CA PHE A 82 -7.20 1.81 -11.75
C PHE A 82 -8.60 2.19 -12.23
N ASN A 83 -9.06 1.59 -13.34
CA ASN A 83 -10.31 1.94 -14.01
C ASN A 83 -11.41 0.92 -13.72
N ALA A 84 -12.67 1.37 -13.77
CA ALA A 84 -13.84 0.52 -13.50
C ALA A 84 -14.03 -0.66 -14.47
N ASP A 85 -13.37 -0.63 -15.63
CA ASP A 85 -13.37 -1.73 -16.61
C ASP A 85 -12.34 -2.83 -16.30
N GLY A 86 -11.59 -2.70 -15.19
CA GLY A 86 -10.56 -3.66 -14.80
C GLY A 86 -9.20 -3.41 -15.45
N THR A 87 -8.99 -2.27 -16.11
CA THR A 87 -7.67 -1.87 -16.62
C THR A 87 -6.91 -1.00 -15.64
N PHE A 88 -5.58 -0.99 -15.72
CA PHE A 88 -4.76 -0.01 -15.00
C PHE A 88 -3.66 0.57 -15.89
N ALA A 89 -3.14 1.73 -15.51
CA ALA A 89 -1.96 2.33 -16.14
C ALA A 89 -1.07 3.03 -15.11
N ALA A 90 0.23 2.90 -15.26
CA ALA A 90 1.26 3.60 -14.50
C ALA A 90 1.90 4.71 -15.33
N SER A 91 2.30 5.79 -14.66
CA SER A 91 2.98 6.93 -15.28
C SER A 91 3.89 7.63 -14.28
N GLY A 92 4.76 8.52 -14.76
CA GLY A 92 5.67 9.30 -13.92
C GLY A 92 7.10 8.75 -13.87
N LEU A 93 7.95 9.45 -13.14
CA LEU A 93 9.38 9.12 -13.01
C LEU A 93 9.75 8.91 -11.55
N TYR A 94 10.63 7.95 -11.30
CA TYR A 94 11.20 7.74 -9.97
C TYR A 94 12.68 7.38 -10.06
N THR A 95 13.42 7.58 -8.98
CA THR A 95 14.82 7.17 -8.90
C THR A 95 14.91 5.92 -8.04
N THR A 96 15.72 4.95 -8.45
CA THR A 96 15.98 3.73 -7.67
C THR A 96 17.44 3.65 -7.28
N VAL A 97 17.71 3.08 -6.11
CA VAL A 97 19.05 2.69 -5.69
C VAL A 97 18.99 1.24 -5.28
N GLU A 98 19.87 0.41 -5.85
CA GLU A 98 20.02 -0.99 -5.48
C GLU A 98 21.21 -1.15 -4.55
N THR A 99 21.01 -1.90 -3.46
CA THR A 99 22.09 -2.37 -2.59
C THR A 99 22.11 -3.90 -2.60
N VAL A 100 23.27 -4.47 -2.92
CA VAL A 100 23.52 -5.91 -2.96
C VAL A 100 24.38 -6.29 -1.77
N ILE A 101 23.98 -7.34 -1.05
CA ILE A 101 24.75 -8.01 0.00
C ILE A 101 25.16 -9.37 -0.57
N ASN A 102 26.46 -9.57 -0.74
CA ASN A 102 27.04 -10.81 -1.24
C ASN A 102 27.12 -11.87 -0.13
N PRO A 103 27.32 -13.16 -0.49
CA PRO A 103 27.41 -14.22 0.51
C PRO A 103 28.57 -14.10 1.50
N ASP A 104 29.62 -13.37 1.15
CA ASP A 104 30.75 -13.08 2.03
C ASP A 104 30.48 -11.91 3.01
N GLY A 105 29.29 -11.32 2.95
CA GLY A 105 28.86 -10.17 3.75
C GLY A 105 29.31 -8.82 3.19
N SER A 106 30.06 -8.79 2.09
CA SER A 106 30.39 -7.53 1.41
C SER A 106 29.12 -6.87 0.84
N THR A 107 29.10 -5.54 0.86
CA THR A 107 27.95 -4.75 0.40
C THR A 107 28.38 -3.83 -0.74
N VAL A 108 27.58 -3.79 -1.80
CA VAL A 108 27.74 -2.90 -2.95
C VAL A 108 26.46 -2.10 -3.10
N THR A 109 26.57 -0.76 -3.14
CA THR A 109 25.46 0.13 -3.47
C THR A 109 25.70 0.68 -4.86
N ASN A 110 24.76 0.44 -5.76
CA ASN A 110 24.82 0.90 -7.14
C ASN A 110 24.44 2.38 -7.25
N ASP A 111 24.86 3.02 -8.34
CA ASP A 111 24.50 4.40 -8.62
C ASP A 111 22.97 4.55 -8.80
N PRO A 112 22.39 5.70 -8.43
CA PRO A 112 20.97 5.94 -8.63
C PRO A 112 20.57 5.87 -10.12
N VAL A 113 19.46 5.20 -10.41
CA VAL A 113 18.91 5.06 -11.77
C VAL A 113 17.55 5.72 -11.84
N ILE A 114 17.34 6.62 -12.81
CA ILE A 114 16.03 7.19 -13.12
C ILE A 114 15.23 6.17 -13.93
N ARG A 115 14.00 5.95 -13.53
CA ARG A 115 13.07 4.93 -14.01
C ARG A 115 11.79 5.60 -14.51
N ASN A 116 11.23 5.10 -15.59
CA ASN A 116 9.95 5.56 -16.13
C ASN A 116 8.86 4.53 -15.85
N ALA A 117 7.89 4.88 -15.01
CA ALA A 117 6.82 3.97 -14.61
C ALA A 117 5.94 3.54 -15.79
N ALA A 118 5.77 4.39 -16.81
CA ALA A 118 5.01 4.02 -18.00
C ALA A 118 5.75 3.00 -18.89
N GLU A 119 7.08 2.91 -18.80
CA GLU A 119 7.87 1.95 -19.56
C GLU A 119 8.11 0.65 -18.79
N GLU A 120 8.33 0.73 -17.48
CA GLU A 120 8.69 -0.43 -16.66
C GLU A 120 7.50 -1.17 -16.05
N ILE A 121 6.44 -0.43 -15.68
CA ILE A 121 5.21 -1.01 -15.14
C ILE A 121 4.13 -0.99 -16.23
N GLY A 122 4.05 0.10 -16.99
CA GLY A 122 3.17 0.21 -18.13
C GLY A 122 1.69 0.18 -17.78
N ALA A 123 0.90 -0.47 -18.63
CA ALA A 123 -0.53 -0.62 -18.46
C ALA A 123 -0.92 -2.10 -18.55
N GLY A 124 -2.08 -2.47 -18.02
CA GLY A 124 -2.53 -3.84 -18.06
C GLY A 124 -3.92 -4.00 -17.49
N THR A 125 -4.19 -5.16 -16.91
CA THR A 125 -5.47 -5.46 -16.25
C THR A 125 -5.27 -5.80 -14.78
N TYR A 126 -6.34 -5.71 -14.00
CA TYR A 126 -6.33 -6.08 -12.61
C TYR A 126 -7.62 -6.81 -12.21
N ILE A 127 -7.49 -7.66 -11.20
CA ILE A 127 -8.61 -8.34 -10.55
C ILE A 127 -8.53 -8.03 -9.05
N LEU A 128 -9.57 -7.38 -8.53
CA LEU A 128 -9.68 -7.07 -7.11
C LEU A 128 -10.64 -8.05 -6.43
N ASN A 129 -10.20 -8.65 -5.32
CA ASN A 129 -11.07 -9.33 -4.37
C ASN A 129 -11.09 -8.53 -3.06
N PRO A 130 -12.13 -7.68 -2.84
CA PRO A 130 -12.23 -6.86 -1.64
C PRO A 130 -12.35 -7.68 -0.34
N THR A 131 -12.98 -8.86 -0.42
CA THR A 131 -13.23 -9.73 0.74
C THR A 131 -11.92 -10.32 1.27
N SER A 132 -11.06 -10.82 0.37
CA SER A 132 -9.75 -11.35 0.74
C SER A 132 -8.64 -10.29 0.75
N LYS A 133 -8.94 -9.04 0.39
CA LYS A 133 -7.97 -7.95 0.22
C LYS A 133 -6.83 -8.32 -0.73
N ILE A 134 -7.15 -9.03 -1.80
CA ILE A 134 -6.17 -9.43 -2.81
C ILE A 134 -6.36 -8.60 -4.06
N LEU A 135 -5.27 -8.03 -4.57
CA LEU A 135 -5.18 -7.38 -5.87
C LEU A 135 -4.23 -8.21 -6.75
N THR A 136 -4.77 -8.72 -7.85
CA THR A 136 -3.96 -9.34 -8.90
C THR A 136 -3.76 -8.33 -10.01
N VAL A 137 -2.52 -8.10 -10.41
CA VAL A 137 -2.13 -7.24 -11.53
C VAL A 137 -1.55 -8.12 -12.63
N ILE A 138 -1.97 -7.88 -13.87
CA ILE A 138 -1.50 -8.60 -15.06
C ILE A 138 -1.01 -7.55 -16.05
N ASP A 139 0.28 -7.60 -16.40
CA ASP A 139 0.89 -6.68 -17.35
C ASP A 139 0.57 -7.06 -18.82
N GLN A 140 1.18 -6.36 -19.79
CA GLN A 140 0.94 -6.59 -21.22
C GLN A 140 1.55 -7.89 -21.74
N ASP A 141 2.49 -8.46 -21.01
CA ASP A 141 3.20 -9.69 -21.35
C ASP A 141 2.60 -10.91 -20.61
N ASP A 142 1.39 -10.74 -20.05
CA ASP A 142 0.67 -11.72 -19.23
C ASP A 142 1.41 -12.15 -17.95
N ASN A 143 2.38 -11.36 -17.46
CA ASN A 143 2.98 -11.63 -16.16
C ASN A 143 2.04 -11.20 -15.05
N GLN A 144 1.86 -12.10 -14.09
CA GLN A 144 0.95 -11.89 -12.97
C GLN A 144 1.72 -11.60 -11.69
N VAL A 145 1.32 -10.52 -10.99
CA VAL A 145 1.76 -10.24 -9.62
C VAL A 145 0.53 -10.20 -8.72
N VAL A 146 0.61 -10.86 -7.57
CA VAL A 146 -0.46 -10.91 -6.56
C VAL A 146 -0.02 -10.12 -5.34
N PHE A 147 -0.82 -9.12 -4.97
CA PHE A 147 -0.62 -8.27 -3.82
C PHE A 147 -1.69 -8.50 -2.76
N GLU A 148 -1.28 -8.51 -1.50
CA GLU A 148 -2.15 -8.24 -0.36
C GLU A 148 -2.28 -6.72 -0.16
N ILE A 149 -3.51 -6.25 -0.01
CA ILE A 149 -3.82 -4.88 0.39
C ILE A 149 -3.80 -4.81 1.92
N THR A 150 -2.63 -4.47 2.47
CA THR A 150 -2.40 -4.45 3.93
C THR A 150 -3.03 -3.24 4.61
N ILE A 151 -3.10 -2.10 3.91
CA ILE A 151 -3.80 -0.88 4.34
C ILE A 151 -4.64 -0.36 3.18
N TYR A 152 -5.87 0.06 3.50
CA TYR A 152 -6.75 0.76 2.58
C TYR A 152 -7.61 1.78 3.33
N SER A 153 -7.56 3.04 2.91
CA SER A 153 -8.32 4.15 3.47
C SER A 153 -8.60 5.20 2.38
N GLU A 154 -9.22 6.32 2.75
CA GLU A 154 -9.44 7.46 1.85
C GLU A 154 -8.14 8.11 1.38
N THR A 155 -7.04 7.96 2.14
CA THR A 155 -5.79 8.71 1.89
C THR A 155 -4.59 7.82 1.63
N GLU A 156 -4.68 6.53 1.93
CA GLU A 156 -3.53 5.62 1.87
C GLU A 156 -3.95 4.23 1.38
N MET A 157 -3.10 3.66 0.54
CA MET A 157 -3.09 2.24 0.19
C MET A 157 -1.68 1.67 0.35
N ARG A 158 -1.58 0.45 0.87
CA ARG A 158 -0.33 -0.32 0.90
C ARG A 158 -0.52 -1.69 0.29
N LEU A 159 0.39 -2.05 -0.61
CA LEU A 159 0.44 -3.34 -1.28
C LEU A 159 1.70 -4.08 -0.86
N TYR A 160 1.55 -5.34 -0.49
CA TYR A 160 2.66 -6.24 -0.21
C TYR A 160 2.55 -7.48 -1.09
N SER A 161 3.64 -7.90 -1.72
CA SER A 161 3.74 -9.21 -2.38
C SER A 161 4.95 -9.97 -1.87
N GLU A 162 4.82 -11.29 -1.84
CA GLU A 162 5.91 -12.22 -1.56
C GLU A 162 5.76 -13.43 -2.47
N MET A 163 6.82 -13.78 -3.16
CA MET A 163 6.88 -14.94 -4.04
C MET A 163 8.17 -15.71 -3.75
N SER A 164 8.04 -17.03 -3.62
CA SER A 164 9.17 -17.93 -3.45
C SER A 164 9.25 -18.90 -4.63
N VAL A 165 10.40 -18.95 -5.28
CA VAL A 165 10.69 -19.86 -6.39
C VAL A 165 11.90 -20.70 -6.00
N THR A 166 11.78 -22.02 -6.09
CA THR A 166 12.89 -22.95 -5.86
C THR A 166 13.26 -23.63 -7.17
N SER A 167 14.54 -23.57 -7.53
CA SER A 167 15.13 -24.21 -8.70
C SER A 167 16.39 -24.97 -8.30
N GLY A 168 16.33 -26.30 -8.38
CA GLY A 168 17.41 -27.16 -7.90
C GLY A 168 17.66 -26.96 -6.41
N ASN A 169 18.85 -26.49 -6.06
CA ASN A 169 19.26 -26.23 -4.68
C ASN A 169 19.24 -24.73 -4.30
N SER A 170 18.73 -23.87 -5.18
CA SER A 170 18.55 -22.44 -4.93
C SER A 170 17.09 -22.11 -4.69
N THR A 171 16.82 -21.32 -3.65
CA THR A 171 15.52 -20.72 -3.37
C THR A 171 15.64 -19.21 -3.41
N THR A 172 14.83 -18.58 -4.26
CA THR A 172 14.74 -17.12 -4.38
C THR A 172 13.41 -16.66 -3.81
N VAL A 173 13.47 -15.76 -2.83
CA VAL A 173 12.31 -15.06 -2.28
C VAL A 173 12.34 -13.62 -2.74
N THR A 174 11.30 -13.20 -3.45
CA THR A 174 11.10 -11.83 -3.88
C THR A 174 9.96 -11.22 -3.08
N THR A 175 10.20 -10.07 -2.48
CA THR A 175 9.20 -9.29 -1.74
C THR A 175 9.10 -7.88 -2.32
N GLN A 176 7.90 -7.35 -2.38
CA GLN A 176 7.63 -6.00 -2.88
C GLN A 176 6.69 -5.27 -1.92
N ASP A 177 7.09 -4.08 -1.47
CA ASP A 177 6.28 -3.15 -0.68
C ASP A 177 6.07 -1.87 -1.48
N LEU A 178 4.80 -1.59 -1.80
CA LEU A 178 4.37 -0.37 -2.48
C LEU A 178 3.43 0.40 -1.58
N ARG A 179 3.64 1.72 -1.49
CA ARG A 179 2.74 2.59 -0.72
C ARG A 179 2.34 3.78 -1.55
N PHE A 180 1.07 4.14 -1.37
CA PHE A 180 0.40 5.13 -2.19
C PHE A 180 -0.34 6.12 -1.30
N SER A 181 -0.34 7.37 -1.72
CA SER A 181 -1.36 8.35 -1.34
C SER A 181 -2.48 8.36 -2.37
N ARG A 182 -3.69 8.70 -1.94
CA ARG A 182 -4.85 8.98 -2.80
C ARG A 182 -5.20 10.46 -2.76
#